data_AF-A0A420EYK1-F1
#
_entry.id   AF-A0A420EYK1-F1
#
_cell.length_a   1.000
_cell.length_b   1.000
_cell.length_c   1.000
_cell.angle_alpha   90.00
_cell.angle_beta   90.00
_cell.angle_gamma   90.00
#
_symmetry.space_group_name_H-M   'P 1'
#
loop_
_entity.id
_entity.type
_entity.pdbx_description
1 polymer ?
#
loop_
_entity_poly.entity_id
_entity_poly.type
_entity_poly.pdbx_seq_one_letter_code
_entity_poly.pdbx_strand_id
1 'polypeptide(L)'
;MRRGLFALPLLLALTLPACGNGQDEEPAVATAGGGGAQAASASPAAQLSDEERQLKFTGCMREHGVEVPDPEPGGQRLFRFDGNTDPKKVQAAMEACRQYLPNGGEKRKLDPEQVERLRKLATCMRENGVPEFPDPSPDGGLQLRLDVVDLKDPKVKAAMEKCRQYAPKIAEATR
;
A
#
# COMPACT_ATOMS: atom_id res chain seq x y z
N MET A 1 0.01 51.25 48.82
CA MET A 1 1.21 50.99 49.64
C MET A 1 2.45 51.37 48.83
N ARG A 2 3.54 51.69 49.53
CA ARG A 2 4.77 52.41 49.17
C ARG A 2 5.42 52.16 47.79
N ARG A 3 5.94 53.27 47.22
CA ARG A 3 6.92 53.39 46.13
C ARG A 3 8.36 53.18 46.62
N GLY A 4 9.25 52.71 45.74
CA GLY A 4 10.72 52.85 45.79
C GLY A 4 11.38 51.82 44.82
N LEU A 5 11.90 52.17 43.64
CA LEU A 5 13.14 52.87 43.23
C LEU A 5 14.46 52.07 43.40
N PHE A 6 15.37 52.29 42.44
CA PHE A 6 16.78 51.85 42.25
C PHE A 6 16.99 50.64 41.32
N ALA A 7 17.88 50.61 40.32
CA ALA A 7 18.75 51.62 39.70
C ALA A 7 19.35 51.05 38.38
N LEU A 8 19.52 51.93 37.37
CA LEU A 8 20.39 51.81 36.17
C LEU A 8 21.88 51.63 36.55
N PRO A 9 22.86 51.28 35.66
CA PRO A 9 23.08 51.79 34.28
C PRO A 9 23.60 50.69 33.30
N LEU A 10 24.00 50.87 32.03
CA LEU A 10 24.91 51.83 31.41
C LEU A 10 24.85 51.63 29.88
N LEU A 11 24.70 52.73 29.12
CA LEU A 11 24.88 52.81 27.67
C LEU A 11 26.33 52.51 27.25
N LEU A 12 26.55 51.95 26.05
CA LEU A 12 27.68 52.33 25.19
C LEU A 12 27.50 51.93 23.69
N ALA A 13 27.55 52.95 22.81
CA ALA A 13 27.96 53.05 21.38
C ALA A 13 27.24 52.18 20.29
N LEU A 14 26.46 52.73 19.33
CA LEU A 14 26.83 53.44 18.07
C LEU A 14 28.00 52.78 17.30
N THR A 15 27.86 52.25 16.07
CA THR A 15 27.74 53.00 14.79
C THR A 15 27.14 52.16 13.61
N LEU A 16 26.34 52.80 12.74
CA LEU A 16 25.99 52.42 11.33
C LEU A 16 26.79 53.37 10.39
N PRO A 17 27.22 53.04 9.14
CA PRO A 17 26.33 52.65 8.02
C PRO A 17 26.95 51.78 6.87
N ALA A 18 26.14 51.05 6.09
CA ALA A 18 26.32 50.84 4.63
C ALA A 18 25.12 50.12 3.99
N CYS A 19 24.65 50.69 2.87
CA CYS A 19 23.48 50.34 2.05
C CYS A 19 23.40 48.86 1.60
N GLY A 20 22.23 48.28 1.33
CA GLY A 20 20.96 48.96 1.10
C GLY A 20 19.72 48.07 0.95
N ASN A 21 18.62 48.79 1.07
CA ASN A 21 17.25 48.60 0.57
C ASN A 21 16.47 47.33 0.87
N GLY A 22 15.47 47.47 1.77
CA GLY A 22 14.20 46.76 1.62
C GLY A 22 13.41 46.48 2.90
N GLN A 23 13.00 47.54 3.61
CA GLN A 23 11.69 47.65 4.29
C GLN A 23 10.54 47.26 3.33
N ASP A 24 9.37 46.74 3.66
CA ASP A 24 8.57 46.57 4.88
C ASP A 24 7.40 45.61 4.53
N GLU A 25 6.71 45.09 5.56
CA GLU A 25 5.29 44.69 5.56
C GLU A 25 4.81 43.39 4.83
N GLU A 26 4.21 42.49 5.62
CA GLU A 26 3.12 41.57 5.22
C GLU A 26 1.98 42.33 4.49
N PRO A 27 0.98 41.69 3.85
CA PRO A 27 0.88 40.35 3.26
C PRO A 27 0.33 40.45 1.82
N ALA A 28 1.08 39.99 0.81
CA ALA A 28 0.56 39.89 -0.55
C ALA A 28 1.25 38.77 -1.32
N VAL A 29 0.78 37.53 -1.14
CA VAL A 29 1.10 36.47 -2.10
C VAL A 29 0.30 36.75 -3.38
N ALA A 30 0.97 37.42 -4.30
CA ALA A 30 0.49 37.67 -5.65
C ALA A 30 0.15 36.35 -6.34
N THR A 31 -1.12 36.21 -6.70
CA THR A 31 -1.58 35.22 -7.68
C THR A 31 -1.06 35.67 -9.05
N ALA A 32 0.09 35.13 -9.47
CA ALA A 32 0.52 35.18 -10.87
C ALA A 32 0.40 33.76 -11.42
N GLY A 33 -0.56 33.59 -12.32
CA GLY A 33 -0.83 32.32 -12.98
C GLY A 33 0.38 31.80 -13.73
N GLY A 34 0.89 30.66 -13.27
CA GLY A 34 1.48 29.66 -14.13
C GLY A 34 0.59 28.43 -14.01
N GLY A 35 -0.04 28.02 -15.11
CA GLY A 35 -0.87 26.83 -15.18
C GLY A 35 -0.06 25.58 -14.84
N GLY A 36 0.07 25.29 -13.55
CA GLY A 36 0.35 23.97 -13.04
C GLY A 36 -1.00 23.37 -12.75
N ALA A 37 -1.43 22.41 -13.58
CA ALA A 37 -2.47 21.48 -13.18
C ALA A 37 -2.19 21.10 -11.73
N GLN A 38 -3.16 21.34 -10.83
CA GLN A 38 -3.20 20.69 -9.54
C GLN A 38 -2.91 19.21 -9.83
N ALA A 39 -1.68 18.79 -9.56
CA ALA A 39 -1.39 17.38 -9.42
C ALA A 39 -2.33 16.96 -8.31
N ALA A 40 -3.37 16.21 -8.71
CA ALA A 40 -4.31 15.59 -7.79
C ALA A 40 -3.47 15.05 -6.65
N SER A 41 -3.71 15.56 -5.44
CA SER A 41 -2.92 15.27 -4.26
C SER A 41 -2.73 13.76 -4.18
N ALA A 42 -1.55 13.28 -4.58
CA ALA A 42 -1.18 11.91 -4.35
C ALA A 42 -1.14 11.78 -2.84
N SER A 43 -2.07 10.99 -2.29
CA SER A 43 -2.11 10.73 -0.85
C SER A 43 -0.71 10.36 -0.38
N PRO A 44 -0.24 10.85 0.79
CA PRO A 44 1.14 10.61 1.26
C PRO A 44 1.58 9.13 1.24
N ALA A 45 0.62 8.20 1.30
CA ALA A 45 0.83 6.76 1.20
C ALA A 45 1.34 6.26 -0.18
N ALA A 46 1.12 6.99 -1.27
CA ALA A 46 1.56 6.62 -2.62
C ALA A 46 3.07 6.82 -2.85
N GLN A 47 3.73 7.60 -1.98
CA GLN A 47 5.17 7.90 -2.06
C GLN A 47 6.02 6.99 -1.15
N LEU A 48 5.39 6.17 -0.32
CA LEU A 48 6.06 5.27 0.61
C LEU A 48 6.67 4.06 -0.12
N SER A 49 7.72 3.46 0.43
CA SER A 49 8.16 2.12 0.05
C SER A 49 7.11 1.06 0.43
N ASP A 50 7.24 -0.15 -0.11
CA ASP A 50 6.36 -1.26 0.28
C ASP A 50 6.53 -1.60 1.78
N GLU A 51 7.76 -1.54 2.32
CA GLU A 51 8.01 -1.76 3.74
C GLU A 51 7.40 -0.66 4.61
N GLU A 52 7.53 0.61 4.21
CA GLU A 52 6.95 1.74 4.93
C GLU A 52 5.42 1.68 4.96
N ARG A 53 4.79 1.30 3.83
CA ARG A 53 3.34 1.04 3.76
C ARG A 53 2.94 -0.06 4.74
N GLN A 54 3.70 -1.15 4.80
CA GLN A 54 3.37 -2.28 5.66
C GLN A 54 3.49 -1.91 7.15
N LEU A 55 4.53 -1.18 7.54
CA LEU A 55 4.70 -0.64 8.91
C LEU A 55 3.57 0.32 9.29
N LYS A 56 3.17 1.22 8.37
CA LYS A 56 2.03 2.12 8.58
C LYS A 56 0.72 1.34 8.70
N PHE A 57 0.55 0.28 7.92
CA PHE A 57 -0.61 -0.58 8.01
C PHE A 57 -0.69 -1.31 9.36
N THR A 58 0.38 -1.98 9.82
CA THR A 58 0.38 -2.68 11.11
C THR A 58 0.17 -1.72 12.28
N GLY A 59 0.79 -0.53 12.23
CA GLY A 59 0.55 0.54 13.19
C GLY A 59 -0.92 0.96 13.24
N CYS A 60 -1.52 1.25 12.08
CA CYS A 60 -2.94 1.60 11.98
C CYS A 60 -3.86 0.49 12.50
N MET A 61 -3.57 -0.78 12.19
CA MET A 61 -4.37 -1.91 12.70
C MET A 61 -4.34 -1.98 14.24
N ARG A 62 -3.16 -1.75 14.85
CA ARG A 62 -3.00 -1.70 16.32
C ARG A 62 -3.74 -0.53 16.95
N GLU A 63 -3.76 0.64 16.31
CA GLU A 63 -4.57 1.79 16.75
C GLU A 63 -6.07 1.49 16.76
N HIS A 64 -6.53 0.67 15.80
CA HIS A 64 -7.90 0.16 15.74
C HIS A 64 -8.12 -1.12 16.59
N GLY A 65 -7.14 -1.47 17.44
CA GLY A 65 -7.23 -2.55 18.42
C GLY A 65 -7.14 -3.95 17.83
N VAL A 66 -6.57 -4.09 16.64
CA VAL A 66 -6.22 -5.37 16.05
C VAL A 66 -4.74 -5.59 16.25
N GLU A 67 -4.39 -6.57 17.08
CA GLU A 67 -3.00 -6.90 17.34
C GLU A 67 -2.40 -7.56 16.09
N VAL A 68 -1.45 -6.89 15.46
CA VAL A 68 -0.71 -7.41 14.30
C VAL A 68 0.78 -7.23 14.56
N PRO A 69 1.59 -8.30 14.46
CA PRO A 69 3.04 -8.19 14.60
C PRO A 69 3.61 -7.34 13.46
N ASP A 70 4.71 -6.65 13.74
CA ASP A 70 5.40 -5.86 12.72
C ASP A 70 6.02 -6.78 11.65
N PRO A 71 6.07 -6.32 10.38
CA PRO A 71 6.63 -7.10 9.29
C PRO A 71 8.13 -7.32 9.47
N GLU A 72 8.57 -8.58 9.38
CA GLU A 72 9.99 -8.91 9.29
C GLU A 72 10.52 -8.64 7.88
N PRO A 73 11.80 -8.25 7.72
CA PRO A 73 12.44 -8.16 6.40
C PRO A 73 12.34 -9.49 5.64
N GLY A 74 11.72 -9.48 4.46
CA GLY A 74 11.46 -10.70 3.67
C GLY A 74 10.29 -11.56 4.17
N GLY A 75 9.53 -11.08 5.15
CA GLY A 75 8.32 -11.75 5.65
C GLY A 75 7.19 -11.79 4.63
N GLN A 76 6.32 -12.80 4.73
CA GLN A 76 5.15 -12.93 3.88
C GLN A 76 4.20 -11.75 4.10
N ARG A 77 3.69 -11.13 3.02
CA ARG A 77 2.68 -10.04 3.08
C ARG A 77 1.28 -10.49 3.55
N LEU A 78 1.21 -11.65 4.22
CA LEU A 78 -0.01 -12.22 4.76
C LEU A 78 -0.07 -11.90 6.25
N PHE A 79 -0.95 -10.97 6.61
CA PHE A 79 -1.25 -10.69 8.01
C PHE A 79 -1.95 -11.92 8.61
N ARG A 80 -1.34 -12.47 9.67
CA ARG A 80 -1.96 -13.53 10.46
C ARG A 80 -2.63 -12.88 11.66
N PHE A 81 -3.96 -12.97 11.70
CA PHE A 81 -4.73 -12.65 12.88
C PHE A 81 -4.86 -13.92 13.72
N ASP A 82 -4.70 -13.80 15.03
CA ASP A 82 -5.05 -14.90 15.91
C ASP A 82 -6.57 -15.14 15.84
N GLY A 83 -7.00 -16.38 16.07
CA GLY A 83 -8.43 -16.74 16.04
C GLY A 83 -9.25 -16.10 17.18
N ASN A 84 -8.62 -15.25 18.00
CA ASN A 84 -9.22 -14.60 19.17
C ASN A 84 -9.67 -13.15 18.88
N THR A 85 -9.30 -12.61 17.71
CA THR A 85 -9.71 -11.26 17.29
C THR A 85 -11.08 -11.28 16.62
N ASP A 86 -11.99 -10.39 17.04
CA ASP A 86 -13.33 -10.24 16.43
C ASP A 86 -13.23 -9.90 14.93
N PRO A 87 -13.78 -10.74 14.02
CA PRO A 87 -13.76 -10.49 12.58
C PRO A 87 -14.32 -9.13 12.17
N LYS A 88 -15.35 -8.62 12.88
CA LYS A 88 -15.93 -7.30 12.59
C LYS A 88 -14.96 -6.17 12.92
N LYS A 89 -14.18 -6.33 14.00
CA LYS A 89 -13.14 -5.40 14.40
C LYS A 89 -12.00 -5.38 13.38
N VAL A 90 -11.58 -6.56 12.91
CA VAL A 90 -10.59 -6.69 11.82
C VAL A 90 -11.07 -6.00 10.57
N GLN A 91 -12.32 -6.22 10.16
CA GLN A 91 -12.88 -5.60 8.97
C GLN A 91 -12.92 -4.07 9.09
N ALA A 92 -13.41 -3.53 10.21
CA ALA A 92 -13.47 -2.09 10.43
C ALA A 92 -12.06 -1.45 10.42
N ALA A 93 -11.08 -2.11 11.04
CA ALA A 93 -9.69 -1.69 11.01
C ALA A 93 -9.11 -1.72 9.58
N MET A 94 -9.38 -2.79 8.81
CA MET A 94 -8.96 -2.89 7.42
C MET A 94 -9.54 -1.76 6.55
N GLU A 95 -10.81 -1.41 6.74
CA GLU A 95 -11.45 -0.32 6.00
C GLU A 95 -10.82 1.04 6.34
N ALA A 96 -10.51 1.29 7.62
CA ALA A 96 -9.83 2.51 8.05
C ALA A 96 -8.39 2.59 7.54
N CYS A 97 -7.69 1.45 7.51
CA CYS A 97 -6.26 1.36 7.16
C CYS A 97 -5.99 1.08 5.67
N ARG A 98 -7.03 0.95 4.84
CA ARG A 98 -6.94 0.55 3.42
C ARG A 98 -5.95 1.36 2.58
N GLN A 99 -5.74 2.62 2.93
CA GLN A 99 -4.82 3.52 2.22
C GLN A 99 -3.36 3.06 2.25
N TYR A 100 -3.00 2.22 3.22
CA TYR A 100 -1.66 1.64 3.34
C TYR A 100 -1.53 0.28 2.64
N LEU A 101 -2.63 -0.30 2.15
CA LEU A 101 -2.61 -1.55 1.39
C LEU A 101 -2.27 -1.29 -0.09
N PRO A 102 -1.55 -2.22 -0.74
CA PRO A 102 -1.37 -2.17 -2.19
C PRO A 102 -2.74 -2.21 -2.88
N ASN A 103 -2.92 -1.39 -3.93
CA ASN A 103 -4.20 -1.20 -4.62
C ASN A 103 -5.37 -0.87 -3.67
N GLY A 104 -5.12 -0.22 -2.52
CA GLY A 104 -6.18 0.15 -1.57
C GLY A 104 -6.89 -1.04 -0.92
N GLY A 105 -6.27 -2.23 -0.94
CA GLY A 105 -6.89 -3.47 -0.44
C GLY A 105 -7.87 -4.12 -1.42
N GLU A 106 -8.02 -3.58 -2.62
CA GLU A 106 -8.86 -4.18 -3.64
C GLU A 106 -8.17 -5.40 -4.27
N LYS A 107 -8.97 -6.43 -4.57
CA LYS A 107 -8.48 -7.60 -5.31
C LYS A 107 -8.03 -7.16 -6.69
N ARG A 108 -6.80 -7.54 -7.07
CA ARG A 108 -6.28 -7.26 -8.40
C ARG A 108 -7.09 -8.05 -9.43
N LYS A 109 -7.89 -7.35 -10.21
CA LYS A 109 -8.60 -7.92 -11.36
C LYS A 109 -7.62 -8.10 -12.50
N LEU A 110 -7.66 -9.25 -13.15
CA LEU A 110 -6.90 -9.49 -14.35
C LEU A 110 -7.57 -8.77 -15.54
N ASP A 111 -6.76 -8.32 -16.49
CA ASP A 111 -7.28 -7.78 -17.75
C ASP A 111 -7.94 -8.90 -18.59
N PRO A 112 -8.83 -8.57 -19.55
CA PRO A 112 -9.55 -9.58 -20.32
C PRO A 112 -8.63 -10.57 -21.03
N GLU A 113 -7.46 -10.13 -21.52
CA GLU A 113 -6.50 -11.02 -22.18
C GLU A 113 -5.86 -12.01 -21.19
N GLN A 114 -5.57 -11.58 -19.98
CA GLN A 114 -5.10 -12.43 -18.89
C GLN A 114 -6.16 -13.47 -18.50
N VAL A 115 -7.44 -13.06 -18.39
CA VAL A 115 -8.54 -14.00 -18.10
C VAL A 115 -8.68 -15.03 -19.22
N GLU A 116 -8.59 -14.62 -20.48
CA GLU A 116 -8.59 -15.54 -21.64
C GLU A 116 -7.41 -16.52 -21.61
N ARG A 117 -6.21 -16.06 -21.23
CA ARG A 117 -5.07 -16.97 -21.03
C ARG A 117 -5.35 -17.99 -19.94
N LEU A 118 -5.96 -17.60 -18.83
CA LEU A 118 -6.36 -18.53 -17.78
C LEU A 118 -7.43 -19.54 -18.22
N ARG A 119 -8.35 -19.15 -19.10
CA ARG A 119 -9.32 -20.09 -19.70
C ARG A 119 -8.61 -21.15 -20.55
N LYS A 120 -7.59 -20.73 -21.32
CA LYS A 120 -6.73 -21.66 -22.08
C LYS A 120 -5.91 -22.57 -21.17
N LEU A 121 -5.39 -22.04 -20.05
CA LEU A 121 -4.74 -22.85 -19.02
C LEU A 121 -5.68 -23.92 -18.47
N ALA A 122 -6.89 -23.53 -18.07
CA ALA A 122 -7.87 -24.44 -17.49
C ALA A 122 -8.26 -25.55 -18.48
N THR A 123 -8.50 -25.20 -19.74
CA THR A 123 -8.77 -26.16 -20.81
C THR A 123 -7.60 -27.13 -21.00
N CYS A 124 -6.37 -26.61 -21.12
CA CYS A 124 -5.17 -27.44 -21.28
C CYS A 124 -4.96 -28.39 -20.08
N MET A 125 -5.20 -27.94 -18.85
CA MET A 125 -5.08 -28.77 -17.65
C MET A 125 -6.08 -29.94 -17.68
N ARG A 126 -7.32 -29.69 -18.08
CA ARG A 126 -8.35 -30.73 -18.24
C ARG A 126 -7.99 -31.74 -19.31
N GLU A 127 -7.53 -31.27 -20.47
CA GLU A 127 -7.05 -32.12 -21.57
C GLU A 127 -5.83 -32.97 -21.18
N ASN A 128 -4.98 -32.46 -20.28
CA ASN A 128 -3.79 -33.15 -19.79
C ASN A 128 -4.04 -33.96 -18.50
N GLY A 129 -5.30 -34.30 -18.23
CA GLY A 129 -5.67 -35.28 -17.22
C GLY A 129 -6.04 -34.70 -15.86
N VAL A 130 -6.29 -33.39 -15.75
CA VAL A 130 -6.81 -32.75 -14.54
C VAL A 130 -8.25 -32.25 -14.81
N PRO A 131 -9.24 -33.15 -15.00
CA PRO A 131 -10.58 -32.78 -15.45
C PRO A 131 -11.31 -31.83 -14.48
N GLU A 132 -10.95 -31.87 -13.20
CA GLU A 132 -11.53 -31.04 -12.14
C GLU A 132 -10.88 -29.66 -12.03
N PHE A 133 -9.97 -29.30 -12.94
CA PHE A 133 -9.35 -27.97 -12.92
C PHE A 133 -10.40 -26.89 -13.28
N PRO A 134 -10.62 -25.90 -12.40
CA PRO A 134 -11.69 -24.92 -12.54
C PRO A 134 -11.39 -23.88 -13.62
N ASP A 135 -12.45 -23.29 -14.18
CA ASP A 135 -12.34 -22.09 -15.01
C ASP A 135 -12.15 -20.83 -14.14
N PRO A 136 -11.49 -19.79 -14.67
CA PRO A 136 -11.37 -18.52 -13.97
C PRO A 136 -12.71 -17.77 -13.92
N SER A 137 -12.95 -17.04 -12.83
CA SER A 137 -14.03 -16.06 -12.74
C SER A 137 -13.82 -14.87 -13.69
N PRO A 138 -14.83 -14.00 -13.93
CA PRO A 138 -14.69 -12.85 -14.82
C PRO A 138 -13.58 -11.87 -14.44
N ASP A 139 -13.20 -11.82 -13.17
CA ASP A 139 -12.08 -11.03 -12.64
C ASP A 139 -10.74 -11.79 -12.64
N GLY A 140 -10.72 -13.04 -13.11
CA GLY A 140 -9.52 -13.86 -13.25
C GLY A 140 -9.13 -14.68 -12.03
N GLY A 141 -10.00 -14.78 -11.02
CA GLY A 141 -9.80 -15.65 -9.86
C GLY A 141 -9.96 -17.12 -10.20
N LEU A 142 -9.06 -17.98 -9.70
CA LEU A 142 -9.18 -19.44 -9.79
C LEU A 142 -9.52 -20.01 -8.41
N GLN A 143 -10.68 -20.67 -8.30
CA GLN A 143 -11.10 -21.30 -7.05
C GLN A 143 -10.68 -22.78 -7.04
N LEU A 144 -9.42 -23.04 -6.70
CA LEU A 144 -8.89 -24.40 -6.59
C LEU A 144 -9.43 -25.09 -5.33
N ARG A 145 -10.09 -26.23 -5.52
CA ARG A 145 -10.43 -27.15 -4.44
C ARG A 145 -9.28 -28.13 -4.24
N LEU A 146 -8.44 -27.89 -3.23
CA LEU A 146 -7.23 -28.69 -2.99
C LEU A 146 -7.53 -30.13 -2.55
N ASP A 147 -8.74 -30.39 -2.08
CA ASP A 147 -9.27 -31.73 -1.83
C ASP A 147 -9.54 -32.53 -3.11
N VAL A 148 -9.67 -31.86 -4.25
CA VAL A 148 -10.00 -32.47 -5.55
C VAL A 148 -8.87 -32.34 -6.57
N VAL A 149 -8.17 -31.21 -6.56
CA VAL A 149 -6.99 -30.95 -7.38
C VAL A 149 -5.78 -30.78 -6.46
N ASP A 150 -5.07 -31.88 -6.21
CA ASP A 150 -3.84 -31.84 -5.41
C ASP A 150 -2.67 -31.31 -6.25
N LEU A 151 -2.21 -30.11 -5.93
CA LEU A 151 -1.07 -29.47 -6.60
C LEU A 151 0.25 -30.25 -6.40
N LYS A 152 0.31 -31.16 -5.42
CA LYS A 152 1.48 -32.01 -5.20
C LYS A 152 1.46 -33.27 -6.09
N ASP A 153 0.30 -33.65 -6.62
CA ASP A 153 0.14 -34.80 -7.50
C ASP A 153 1.05 -34.67 -8.74
N PRO A 154 1.91 -35.66 -9.01
CA PRO A 154 2.73 -35.71 -10.22
C PRO A 154 1.94 -35.49 -11.52
N LYS A 155 0.67 -35.94 -11.60
CA LYS A 155 -0.21 -35.72 -12.75
C LYS A 155 -0.53 -34.24 -12.94
N VAL A 156 -0.86 -33.53 -11.85
CA VAL A 156 -1.16 -32.10 -11.88
C VAL A 156 0.09 -31.30 -12.25
N LYS A 157 1.26 -31.66 -11.69
CA LYS A 157 2.54 -31.05 -12.05
C LYS A 157 2.90 -31.26 -13.53
N ALA A 158 2.76 -32.49 -14.04
CA ALA A 158 3.04 -32.81 -15.43
C ALA A 158 2.10 -32.06 -16.39
N ALA A 159 0.82 -31.93 -16.05
CA ALA A 159 -0.13 -31.12 -16.80
C ALA A 159 0.26 -29.63 -16.78
N MET A 160 0.61 -29.09 -15.61
CA MET A 160 1.02 -27.70 -15.45
C MET A 160 2.27 -27.37 -16.27
N GLU A 161 3.27 -28.25 -16.29
CA GLU A 161 4.48 -28.07 -17.11
C GLU A 161 4.16 -27.98 -18.61
N LYS A 162 3.25 -28.82 -19.11
CA LYS A 162 2.79 -28.75 -20.50
C LYS A 162 1.99 -27.48 -20.79
N CYS A 163 1.22 -27.00 -19.82
CA CYS A 163 0.31 -25.87 -19.97
C CYS A 163 0.93 -24.53 -19.54
N ARG A 164 2.20 -24.49 -19.11
CA ARG A 164 2.88 -23.32 -18.52
C ARG A 164 2.83 -22.05 -19.36
N GLN A 165 2.70 -22.18 -20.68
CA GLN A 165 2.60 -21.04 -21.61
C GLN A 165 1.34 -20.19 -21.38
N TYR A 166 0.30 -20.78 -20.78
CA TYR A 166 -0.94 -20.11 -20.43
C TYR A 166 -0.99 -19.67 -18.96
N ALA A 167 -0.07 -20.16 -18.14
CA ALA A 167 0.03 -19.76 -16.75
C ALA A 167 0.30 -18.25 -16.66
N PRO A 168 -0.32 -17.55 -15.70
CA PRO A 168 0.00 -16.16 -15.48
C PRO A 168 1.48 -16.11 -15.10
N LYS A 169 2.25 -15.26 -15.77
CA LYS A 169 3.53 -14.83 -15.23
C LYS A 169 3.17 -14.10 -13.95
N ILE A 170 3.24 -14.80 -12.82
CA ILE A 170 3.20 -14.16 -11.51
C ILE A 170 4.47 -13.34 -11.51
N ALA A 171 4.37 -12.09 -12.00
CA ALA A 171 5.43 -11.12 -11.86
C ALA A 171 5.80 -11.17 -10.39
N GLU A 172 7.04 -11.57 -10.16
CA GLU A 172 7.63 -11.87 -8.88
C GLU A 172 7.02 -10.98 -7.80
N ALA A 173 6.25 -11.57 -6.88
CA ALA A 173 5.98 -10.97 -5.58
C ALA A 173 7.26 -11.04 -4.70
N THR A 174 8.40 -10.84 -5.35
CA THR A 174 9.76 -10.91 -4.84
C THR A 174 10.52 -9.73 -5.43
N ARG A 175 10.08 -8.53 -5.11
CA ARG A 175 10.97 -7.40 -4.88
C ARG A 175 10.28 -6.35 -4.05
#